data_AF-A0A1Y3ANX0-F1
#
_entry.id   AF-A0A1Y3ANX0-F1
#
_cell.length_a   1.000
_cell.length_b   1.000
_cell.length_c   1.000
_cell.angle_alpha   90.00
_cell.angle_beta   90.00
_cell.angle_gamma   90.00
#
_symmetry.space_group_name_H-M   'P 1'
#
loop_
_entity.id
_entity.type
_entity.pdbx_description
1 polymer ?
#
loop_
_entity_poly.entity_id
_entity_poly.type
_entity_poly.pdbx_seq_one_letter_code
_entity_poly.pdbx_strand_id
1 'polypeptide(L)'
;MPLAFPESQIVIPFLKYNLKEFVESIQKHNVTFLLATPTLAIDLFNYVSRKNYQLPTLKAVLAGGASVPEETVYQFKATIPSCTDFRIGYGATETGPGLSGNRGDTSEADKAQTVGQPIDFVEVKILDPNTKQLVKIGETGEIHTRGHHVMIGYWKEPEKTAKVLQNGWYNTE
;
A
#
# COMPACT_ATOMS: atom_id res chain seq x y z
N MET A 1 6.45 -13.76 4.39
CA MET A 1 5.46 -14.78 3.98
C MET A 1 4.53 -14.11 2.96
N PRO A 2 4.42 -14.60 1.71
CA PRO A 2 3.44 -14.09 0.77
C PRO A 2 2.04 -14.26 1.40
N LEU A 3 1.18 -13.25 1.24
CA LEU A 3 -0.22 -13.34 1.66
C LEU A 3 -0.93 -14.34 0.75
N ALA A 4 -0.85 -15.63 1.09
CA ALA A 4 -1.67 -16.66 0.48
C ALA A 4 -3.02 -16.65 1.18
N PHE A 5 -4.09 -16.35 0.45
CA PHE A 5 -5.46 -16.45 0.93
C PHE A 5 -6.17 -17.66 0.30
N PRO A 6 -5.82 -18.91 0.68
CA PRO A 6 -6.58 -20.06 0.21
C PRO A 6 -8.05 -19.91 0.65
N GLU A 7 -8.99 -20.19 -0.27
CA GLU A 7 -10.45 -20.06 -0.04
C GLU A 7 -10.92 -18.64 0.30
N SER A 8 -10.33 -17.62 -0.33
CA SER A 8 -10.71 -16.21 -0.13
C SER A 8 -12.04 -15.83 -0.78
N GLN A 9 -12.86 -15.08 -0.04
CA GLN A 9 -13.99 -14.33 -0.59
C GLN A 9 -13.61 -12.85 -0.79
N ILE A 10 -13.84 -12.31 -1.99
CA ILE A 10 -13.74 -10.87 -2.23
C ILE A 10 -15.09 -10.25 -1.92
N VAL A 11 -15.10 -9.28 -1.01
CA VAL A 11 -16.29 -8.51 -0.65
C VAL A 11 -16.17 -7.13 -1.30
N ILE A 12 -17.08 -6.82 -2.23
CA ILE A 12 -17.25 -5.49 -2.82
C ILE A 12 -18.52 -4.90 -2.22
N PRO A 13 -18.41 -4.13 -1.12
CA PRO A 13 -19.57 -3.78 -0.31
C PRO A 13 -20.48 -2.74 -0.96
N PHE A 14 -19.98 -1.96 -1.93
CA PHE A 14 -20.75 -0.92 -2.60
C PHE A 14 -20.20 -0.57 -3.98
N LEU A 15 -21.03 0.01 -4.85
CA LEU A 15 -20.63 0.64 -6.12
C LEU A 15 -20.29 2.12 -5.97
N LYS A 16 -20.78 2.76 -4.91
CA LYS A 16 -20.52 4.16 -4.53
C LYS A 16 -20.18 4.21 -3.06
N TYR A 17 -19.21 5.04 -2.68
CA TYR A 17 -18.72 5.10 -1.31
C TYR A 17 -19.84 5.31 -0.28
N ASN A 18 -19.95 4.37 0.66
CA ASN A 18 -20.83 4.46 1.83
C ASN A 18 -20.17 3.80 3.05
N LEU A 19 -19.75 4.62 4.00
CA LEU A 19 -19.00 4.17 5.18
C LEU A 19 -19.81 3.26 6.12
N LYS A 20 -21.12 3.49 6.26
CA LYS A 20 -21.97 2.65 7.11
C LYS A 20 -22.06 1.23 6.55
N GLU A 21 -22.42 1.12 5.26
CA GLU A 21 -22.52 -0.17 4.57
C GLU A 21 -21.17 -0.90 4.51
N PHE A 22 -20.07 -0.14 4.40
CA PHE A 22 -18.71 -0.68 4.49
C PHE A 22 -18.47 -1.42 5.81
N VAL A 23 -18.73 -0.75 6.93
CA VAL A 23 -18.50 -1.27 8.27
C VAL A 23 -19.42 -2.46 8.56
N GLU A 24 -20.70 -2.36 8.17
CA GLU A 24 -21.65 -3.46 8.28
C GLU A 24 -21.23 -4.68 7.44
N SER A 25 -20.63 -4.46 6.27
CA SER A 25 -20.13 -5.54 5.41
C SER A 25 -18.91 -6.25 6.01
N ILE A 26 -18.00 -5.52 6.68
CA ILE A 26 -16.88 -6.13 7.41
C ILE A 26 -17.40 -7.14 8.44
N GLN A 27 -18.40 -6.76 9.22
CA GLN A 27 -19.01 -7.63 10.23
C GLN A 27 -19.79 -8.79 9.59
N LYS A 28 -20.68 -8.49 8.64
CA LYS A 28 -21.54 -9.48 7.99
C LYS A 28 -20.75 -10.59 7.29
N HIS A 29 -19.63 -10.24 6.67
CA HIS A 29 -18.81 -11.17 5.89
C HIS A 29 -17.55 -11.63 6.62
N ASN A 30 -17.39 -11.29 7.91
CA ASN A 30 -16.22 -11.66 8.71
C ASN A 30 -14.90 -11.30 8.02
N VAL A 31 -14.81 -10.10 7.42
CA VAL A 31 -13.63 -9.67 6.67
C VAL A 31 -12.40 -9.70 7.58
N THR A 32 -11.32 -10.34 7.10
CA THR A 32 -10.07 -10.53 7.84
C THR A 32 -8.93 -9.65 7.34
N PHE A 33 -8.97 -9.26 6.07
CA PHE A 33 -7.96 -8.45 5.40
C PHE A 33 -8.61 -7.31 4.63
N LEU A 34 -8.08 -6.11 4.79
CA LEU A 34 -8.61 -4.91 4.16
C LEU A 34 -7.55 -4.23 3.28
N LEU A 35 -7.92 -3.93 2.04
CA LEU A 35 -7.21 -2.98 1.19
C LEU A 35 -7.81 -1.59 1.38
N ALA A 36 -7.01 -0.59 1.74
CA ALA A 36 -7.51 0.74 2.04
C ALA A 36 -6.63 1.86 1.47
N THR A 37 -7.25 3.00 1.18
CA THR A 37 -6.53 4.28 1.08
C THR A 37 -6.31 4.86 2.49
N PRO A 38 -5.39 5.82 2.67
CA PRO A 38 -5.25 6.52 3.95
C PRO A 38 -6.58 7.13 4.42
N THR A 39 -7.32 7.76 3.52
CA THR A 39 -8.64 8.36 3.80
C THR A 39 -9.64 7.33 4.32
N LEU A 40 -9.71 6.15 3.70
CA LEU A 40 -10.62 5.09 4.14
C LEU A 40 -10.25 4.55 5.52
N ALA A 41 -8.94 4.38 5.80
CA ALA A 41 -8.47 3.95 7.10
C ALA A 41 -8.85 4.95 8.20
N ILE A 42 -8.70 6.26 7.92
CA ILE A 42 -9.08 7.36 8.81
C ILE A 42 -10.59 7.38 9.06
N ASP A 43 -11.39 7.28 8.01
CA ASP A 43 -12.85 7.24 8.12
C ASP A 43 -13.31 6.02 8.95
N LEU A 44 -12.68 4.86 8.73
CA LEU A 44 -13.02 3.62 9.41
C LEU A 44 -12.78 3.71 10.92
N PHE A 45 -11.58 4.08 11.38
CA PHE A 45 -11.33 4.15 12.83
C PHE A 45 -12.16 5.26 13.49
N ASN A 46 -12.38 6.40 12.81
CA ASN A 46 -13.23 7.47 13.34
C ASN A 46 -14.68 7.01 13.49
N TYR A 47 -15.21 6.29 12.51
CA TYR A 47 -16.57 5.76 12.56
C TYR A 47 -16.74 4.72 13.66
N VAL A 48 -15.81 3.76 13.74
CA VAL A 48 -15.82 2.69 14.75
C VAL A 48 -15.74 3.28 16.16
N SER A 49 -14.84 4.24 16.39
CA SER A 49 -14.71 4.95 17.67
C SER A 49 -15.99 5.71 18.03
N ARG A 50 -16.53 6.54 17.12
CA ARG A 50 -17.75 7.35 17.38
C ARG A 50 -19.01 6.52 17.60
N LYS A 51 -19.12 5.37 16.94
CA LYS A 51 -20.30 4.49 17.02
C LYS A 51 -20.14 3.36 18.03
N ASN A 52 -18.96 3.25 18.65
CA ASN A 52 -18.61 2.14 19.54
C ASN A 52 -18.82 0.76 18.87
N TYR A 53 -18.46 0.66 17.58
CA TYR A 53 -18.49 -0.62 16.86
C TYR A 53 -17.27 -1.46 17.22
N GLN A 54 -17.35 -2.77 16.94
CA GLN A 54 -16.23 -3.69 17.09
C GLN A 54 -16.08 -4.50 15.80
N LEU A 55 -14.84 -4.67 15.35
CA LEU A 55 -14.49 -5.41 14.13
C LEU A 55 -13.58 -6.61 14.47
N PRO A 56 -14.05 -7.59 15.25
CA PRO A 56 -13.20 -8.63 15.84
C PRO A 56 -12.50 -9.52 14.81
N THR A 57 -13.04 -9.60 13.59
CA THR A 57 -12.53 -10.43 12.50
C THR A 57 -11.42 -9.74 11.70
N LEU A 58 -11.38 -8.40 11.67
CA LEU A 58 -10.39 -7.67 10.89
C LEU A 58 -9.00 -7.83 11.54
N LYS A 59 -8.09 -8.53 10.87
CA LYS A 59 -6.75 -8.86 11.39
C LYS A 59 -5.64 -8.04 10.76
N ALA A 60 -5.82 -7.65 9.52
CA ALA A 60 -4.78 -6.96 8.77
C ALA A 60 -5.33 -5.92 7.79
N VAL A 61 -4.54 -4.88 7.57
CA VAL A 61 -4.79 -3.82 6.60
C VAL A 61 -3.54 -3.65 5.74
N LEU A 62 -3.72 -3.50 4.43
CA LEU A 62 -2.72 -2.93 3.54
C LEU A 62 -3.23 -1.59 3.04
N ALA A 63 -2.57 -0.52 3.47
CA ALA A 63 -2.84 0.85 3.06
C ALA A 63 -1.87 1.29 1.95
N GLY A 64 -2.36 2.05 0.98
CA GLY A 64 -1.53 2.57 -0.10
C GLY A 64 -2.26 3.51 -1.04
N GLY A 65 -1.59 3.88 -2.13
CA GLY A 65 -2.12 4.79 -3.17
C GLY A 65 -1.98 6.28 -2.86
N ALA A 66 -1.64 6.64 -1.62
CA ALA A 66 -1.24 7.98 -1.20
C ALA A 66 -0.43 7.88 0.10
N SER A 67 0.21 8.99 0.51
CA SER A 67 0.96 9.05 1.78
C SER A 67 0.07 8.73 2.97
N VAL A 68 0.49 7.76 3.79
CA VAL A 68 -0.17 7.38 5.04
C VAL A 68 0.54 8.12 6.18
N PRO A 69 -0.14 8.99 6.94
CA PRO A 69 0.45 9.61 8.12
C PRO A 69 0.77 8.57 9.20
N GLU A 70 1.93 8.67 9.85
CA GLU A 70 2.37 7.77 10.93
C GLU A 70 1.28 7.57 12.01
N GLU A 71 0.67 8.67 12.46
CA GLU A 71 -0.43 8.68 13.44
C GLU A 71 -1.60 7.76 13.05
N THR A 72 -1.88 7.61 11.75
CA THR A 72 -2.96 6.75 11.24
C THR A 72 -2.73 5.29 11.64
N VAL A 73 -1.49 4.82 11.59
CA VAL A 73 -1.15 3.43 11.94
C VAL A 73 -1.43 3.17 13.42
N TYR A 74 -0.96 4.06 14.30
CA TYR A 74 -1.16 3.93 15.74
C TYR A 74 -2.63 4.07 16.14
N GLN A 75 -3.33 5.07 15.62
CA GLN A 75 -4.74 5.30 15.94
C GLN A 75 -5.64 4.16 15.44
N PHE A 76 -5.37 3.64 14.25
CA PHE A 76 -6.13 2.51 13.70
C PHE A 76 -6.00 1.29 14.60
N LYS A 77 -4.77 0.93 15.00
CA LYS A 77 -4.53 -0.22 15.88
C LYS A 77 -5.08 -0.04 17.29
N ALA A 78 -4.99 1.17 17.85
CA ALA A 78 -5.57 1.47 19.15
C ALA A 78 -7.11 1.35 19.14
N THR A 79 -7.75 1.75 18.04
CA THR A 79 -9.21 1.72 17.89
C THR A 79 -9.74 0.34 17.51
N ILE A 80 -8.99 -0.42 16.72
CA ILE A 80 -9.37 -1.74 16.21
C ILE A 80 -8.30 -2.74 16.67
N PRO A 81 -8.32 -3.17 17.95
CA PRO A 81 -7.26 -3.99 18.54
C PRO A 81 -7.16 -5.41 17.94
N SER A 82 -8.21 -5.87 17.26
CA SER A 82 -8.18 -7.09 16.46
C SER A 82 -7.23 -7.01 15.25
N CYS A 83 -6.98 -5.81 14.74
CA CYS A 83 -6.09 -5.56 13.61
C CYS A 83 -4.64 -5.50 14.11
N THR A 84 -3.99 -6.65 14.16
CA THR A 84 -2.61 -6.77 14.66
C THR A 84 -1.57 -6.33 13.63
N ASP A 85 -1.93 -6.28 12.35
CA ASP A 85 -0.98 -6.06 11.25
C ASP A 85 -1.45 -4.98 10.27
N PHE A 86 -0.97 -3.74 10.47
CA PHE A 86 -1.22 -2.62 9.57
C PHE A 86 0.03 -2.41 8.72
N ARG A 87 -0.07 -2.58 7.40
CA ARG A 87 1.03 -2.46 6.44
C ARG A 87 0.78 -1.30 5.50
N ILE A 88 1.86 -0.64 5.10
CA ILE A 88 1.89 0.35 4.04
C ILE A 88 2.56 -0.27 2.82
N GLY A 89 1.99 -0.02 1.64
CA GLY A 89 2.58 -0.32 0.34
C GLY A 89 2.75 0.93 -0.50
N TYR A 90 3.80 0.95 -1.31
CA TYR A 90 4.05 1.98 -2.31
C TYR A 90 4.12 1.37 -3.70
N GLY A 91 3.68 2.14 -4.68
CA GLY A 91 3.63 1.77 -6.08
C GLY A 91 2.84 2.80 -6.87
N ALA A 92 2.72 2.51 -8.15
CA ALA A 92 2.03 3.30 -9.16
C ALA A 92 1.31 2.36 -10.12
N THR A 93 0.40 2.91 -10.93
CA THR A 93 -0.31 2.14 -11.98
C THR A 93 0.69 1.42 -12.90
N GLU A 94 1.79 2.10 -13.22
CA GLU A 94 2.90 1.67 -14.06
C GLU A 94 3.77 0.56 -13.44
N THR A 95 3.52 0.20 -12.18
CA THR A 95 4.17 -0.88 -11.44
C THR A 95 3.22 -2.03 -11.08
N GLY A 96 2.05 -2.06 -11.73
CA GLY A 96 1.21 -3.24 -11.81
C GLY A 96 0.64 -3.85 -10.51
N PRO A 97 0.29 -3.13 -9.42
CA PRO A 97 0.38 -1.70 -9.09
C PRO A 97 1.33 -1.39 -7.91
N GLY A 98 2.13 -2.38 -7.48
CA GLY A 98 2.87 -2.35 -6.22
C GLY A 98 4.36 -2.56 -6.44
N LEU A 99 5.16 -1.74 -5.78
CA LEU A 99 6.62 -1.71 -5.87
C LEU A 99 7.29 -2.19 -4.58
N SER A 100 6.83 -1.67 -3.44
CA SER A 100 7.36 -2.00 -2.12
C SER A 100 6.24 -2.14 -1.10
N GLY A 101 6.51 -2.83 0.00
CA GLY A 101 5.59 -2.89 1.12
C GLY A 101 6.21 -3.40 2.40
N ASN A 102 5.59 -3.08 3.53
CA ASN A 102 6.03 -3.65 4.80
C ASN A 102 5.78 -5.17 4.82
N ARG A 103 6.68 -5.89 5.48
CA ARG A 103 6.57 -7.33 5.69
C ARG A 103 5.92 -7.61 7.05
N GLY A 104 5.46 -8.83 7.26
CA GLY A 104 4.78 -9.20 8.51
C GLY A 104 5.68 -9.09 9.76
N ASP A 105 6.98 -9.23 9.57
CA ASP A 105 8.05 -9.13 10.58
C ASP A 105 8.66 -7.73 10.71
N THR A 106 8.20 -6.75 9.93
CA THR A 106 8.61 -5.34 10.07
C THR A 106 8.13 -4.79 11.42
N SER A 107 8.97 -4.02 12.11
CA SER A 107 8.60 -3.42 13.40
C SER A 107 7.44 -2.43 13.21
N GLU A 108 6.68 -2.15 14.27
CA GLU A 108 5.56 -1.21 14.18
C GLU A 108 6.00 0.22 13.89
N ALA A 109 7.14 0.64 14.43
CA ALA A 109 7.73 1.94 14.13
C ALA A 109 8.11 2.03 12.64
N ASP A 110 8.77 0.99 12.10
CA ASP A 110 9.15 0.96 10.68
C ASP A 110 7.92 0.88 9.77
N LYS A 111 6.87 0.16 10.17
CA LYS A 111 5.58 0.11 9.44
C LYS A 111 4.92 1.49 9.37
N ALA A 112 5.07 2.32 10.39
CA ALA A 112 4.46 3.64 10.42
C ALA A 112 5.27 4.72 9.69
N GLN A 113 6.59 4.51 9.55
CA GLN A 113 7.52 5.50 9.00
C GLN A 113 8.05 5.15 7.60
N THR A 114 7.83 3.93 7.11
CA THR A 114 8.37 3.47 5.83
C THR A 114 7.31 2.82 4.94
N VAL A 115 7.54 2.85 3.64
CA VAL A 115 6.78 2.09 2.63
C VAL A 115 7.33 0.67 2.41
N GLY A 116 8.18 0.22 3.35
CA GLY A 116 8.77 -1.10 3.39
C GLY A 116 9.83 -1.38 2.33
N GLN A 117 10.01 -2.66 2.02
CA GLN A 117 11.07 -3.16 1.15
C GLN A 117 10.51 -3.51 -0.24
N PRO A 118 11.36 -3.56 -1.29
CA PRO A 118 10.95 -4.07 -2.58
C PRO A 118 10.26 -5.43 -2.45
N ILE A 119 9.20 -5.62 -3.24
CA ILE A 119 8.51 -6.92 -3.32
C ILE A 119 9.43 -7.97 -3.95
N ASP A 120 9.05 -9.25 -3.85
CA ASP A 120 9.86 -10.35 -4.34
C ASP A 120 10.17 -10.18 -5.85
N PHE A 121 11.41 -10.48 -6.24
CA PHE A 121 11.90 -10.40 -7.62
C PHE A 121 11.87 -8.99 -8.25
N VAL A 122 11.83 -7.94 -7.42
CA VAL A 122 11.92 -6.55 -7.85
C VAL A 122 13.22 -5.90 -7.38
N GLU A 123 13.85 -5.14 -8.27
CA GLU A 123 15.03 -4.34 -8.00
C GLU A 123 14.63 -2.87 -7.81
N VAL A 124 15.29 -2.18 -6.89
CA VAL A 124 15.15 -0.74 -6.66
C VAL A 124 16.52 -0.09 -6.59
N LYS A 125 16.65 1.09 -7.18
CA LYS A 125 17.78 1.98 -6.99
C LYS A 125 17.28 3.41 -6.80
N ILE A 126 18.07 4.21 -6.10
CA ILE A 126 17.80 5.62 -5.86
C ILE A 126 18.85 6.44 -6.61
N LEU A 127 18.40 7.33 -7.50
CA LEU A 127 19.29 8.17 -8.30
C LEU A 127 19.14 9.64 -7.93
N ASP A 128 20.23 10.39 -7.99
CA ASP A 128 20.16 11.84 -7.90
C ASP A 128 19.45 12.39 -9.17
N PRO A 129 18.44 13.27 -9.02
CA PRO A 129 17.61 13.73 -10.14
C PRO A 129 18.41 14.51 -11.20
N ASN A 130 19.51 15.16 -10.80
CA ASN A 130 20.31 16.02 -11.68
C ASN A 130 21.44 15.23 -12.37
N THR A 131 22.18 14.43 -11.60
CA THR A 131 23.38 13.73 -12.07
C THR A 131 23.10 12.32 -12.59
N LYS A 132 21.93 11.75 -12.25
CA LYS A 132 21.52 10.37 -12.53
C LYS A 132 22.50 9.32 -11.97
N GLN A 133 23.30 9.68 -10.98
CA GLN A 133 24.19 8.77 -10.24
C GLN A 133 23.48 8.16 -9.03
N LEU A 134 23.95 7.01 -8.56
CA LEU A 134 23.48 6.39 -7.32
C LEU A 134 23.76 7.31 -6.12
N VAL A 135 22.74 7.56 -5.30
CA VAL A 135 22.91 8.28 -4.03
C VAL A 135 23.41 7.33 -2.94
N LYS A 136 23.98 7.88 -1.86
CA LYS A 136 24.40 7.06 -0.71
C LYS A 136 23.20 6.62 0.12
N ILE A 137 23.41 5.58 0.94
CA ILE A 137 22.40 5.15 1.92
C ILE A 137 22.08 6.32 2.86
N GLY A 138 20.80 6.65 2.98
CA GLY A 138 20.30 7.76 3.81
C GLY A 138 20.14 9.09 3.06
N GLU A 139 20.54 9.17 1.79
CA GLU A 139 20.33 10.36 0.96
C GLU A 139 19.04 10.24 0.12
N THR A 140 18.40 11.39 -0.14
CA THR A 140 17.17 11.48 -0.94
C THR A 140 17.50 11.46 -2.44
N GLY A 141 16.65 10.78 -3.23
CA GLY A 141 16.70 10.82 -4.70
C GLY A 141 15.42 10.25 -5.33
N GLU A 142 15.45 10.09 -6.65
CA GLU A 142 14.37 9.51 -7.45
C GLU A 142 14.38 7.99 -7.35
N ILE A 143 13.20 7.39 -7.15
CA ILE A 143 13.05 5.94 -7.09
C ILE A 143 12.98 5.40 -8.53
N HIS A 144 13.86 4.46 -8.83
CA HIS A 144 13.79 3.67 -10.03
C HIS A 144 13.58 2.21 -9.69
N THR A 145 12.74 1.53 -10.46
CA THR A 145 12.46 0.11 -10.27
C THR A 145 12.56 -0.70 -11.55
N ARG A 146 12.92 -1.98 -11.41
CA ARG A 146 12.92 -2.95 -12.49
C ARG A 146 12.41 -4.28 -11.98
N GLY A 147 11.58 -4.95 -12.79
CA GLY A 147 11.08 -6.28 -12.52
C GLY A 147 9.83 -6.59 -13.33
N HIS A 148 9.25 -7.77 -13.10
CA HIS A 148 8.08 -8.25 -13.84
C HIS A 148 6.81 -7.38 -13.67
N HIS A 149 6.76 -6.59 -12.61
CA HIS A 149 5.65 -5.71 -12.26
C HIS A 149 5.58 -4.40 -13.06
N VAL A 150 6.67 -4.00 -13.73
CA VAL A 150 6.73 -2.75 -14.52
C VAL A 150 5.87 -2.90 -15.78
N MET A 151 5.14 -1.84 -16.12
CA MET A 151 4.31 -1.76 -17.32
C MET A 151 5.10 -2.03 -18.60
N ILE A 152 4.37 -2.45 -19.64
CA ILE A 152 4.93 -2.55 -21.00
C ILE A 152 5.18 -1.15 -21.59
N GLY A 153 4.30 -0.20 -21.28
CA GLY A 153 4.37 1.19 -21.74
C GLY A 153 2.99 1.85 -21.82
N TYR A 154 3.00 3.15 -22.08
CA TYR A 154 1.78 3.92 -22.30
C TYR A 154 1.17 3.62 -23.67
N TRP A 155 -0.14 3.39 -23.71
CA TRP A 155 -0.86 3.06 -24.94
C TRP A 155 -0.74 4.17 -25.99
N LYS A 156 -0.23 3.83 -27.18
CA LYS A 156 0.00 4.75 -28.31
C LYS A 156 0.88 5.97 -27.98
N GLU A 157 1.69 5.87 -26.94
CA GLU A 157 2.53 6.95 -26.43
C GLU A 157 3.99 6.46 -26.24
N PRO A 158 4.66 6.02 -27.32
CA PRO A 158 6.00 5.44 -27.24
C PRO A 158 7.06 6.43 -26.74
N GLU A 159 6.92 7.72 -27.06
CA GLU A 159 7.84 8.75 -26.59
C GLU A 159 7.73 8.98 -25.08
N LYS A 160 6.51 9.01 -24.54
CA LYS A 160 6.30 9.08 -23.09
C LYS A 160 6.83 7.83 -22.39
N THR A 161 6.63 6.67 -23.00
CA THR A 161 7.16 5.39 -22.50
C THR A 161 8.68 5.43 -22.41
N ALA A 162 9.37 5.83 -23.48
CA ALA A 162 10.83 5.88 -23.53
C ALA A 162 11.44 6.90 -22.55
N LYS A 163 10.70 7.94 -22.16
CA LYS A 163 11.15 8.91 -21.14
C LYS A 163 11.28 8.26 -19.77
N VAL A 164 10.26 7.49 -19.36
CA VAL A 164 10.18 6.91 -18.01
C VAL A 164 10.73 5.49 -17.93
N LEU A 165 10.77 4.74 -19.04
CA LEU A 165 11.21 3.35 -19.07
C LEU A 165 12.46 3.20 -19.95
N GLN A 166 13.61 2.94 -19.30
CA GLN A 166 14.90 2.82 -19.97
C GLN A 166 15.63 1.56 -19.49
N ASN A 167 15.96 0.66 -20.41
CA ASN A 167 16.65 -0.60 -20.10
C ASN A 167 15.96 -1.42 -18.99
N GLY A 168 14.61 -1.42 -19.01
CA GLY A 168 13.76 -2.08 -18.02
C GLY A 168 13.61 -1.32 -16.69
N TRP A 169 14.32 -0.21 -16.49
CA TRP A 169 14.16 0.64 -15.32
C TRP A 169 13.06 1.68 -15.56
N TYR A 170 12.03 1.63 -14.74
CA TYR A 170 10.97 2.64 -14.66
C TYR A 170 11.35 3.72 -13.65
N ASN A 171 11.28 4.99 -14.05
CA ASN A 171 11.31 6.15 -13.16
C ASN A 171 9.90 6.36 -12.59
N THR A 172 9.76 6.43 -11.26
CA THR A 172 8.46 6.63 -10.62
C THR A 172 7.97 8.09 -10.63
N GLU A 173 8.82 9.02 -11.06
CA GLU A 173 8.53 10.46 -11.23
C GLU A 173 8.37 10.87 -12.71
#